data_AF-A0A1G7BF91-F1
#
_entry.id   AF-A0A1G7BF91-F1
#
_cell.length_a   1.000
_cell.length_b   1.000
_cell.length_c   1.000
_cell.angle_alpha   90.00
_cell.angle_beta   90.00
_cell.angle_gamma   90.00
#
_symmetry.space_group_name_H-M   'P 1'
#
loop_
_entity.id
_entity.type
_entity.pdbx_description
1 polymer ?
#
loop_
_entity_poly.entity_id
_entity_poly.type
_entity_poly.pdbx_seq_one_letter_code
_entity_poly.pdbx_strand_id
1 'polypeptide(L)' 'MALGKSWYEVDAAAERYGIGRAQLLFWVEEGLVRCEREQGRVVRVQIDDVRLQVEQRLQQAAQD' A
#
# COMPACT_ATOMS: atom_id res chain seq x y z
N MET A 1 -8.69 10.02 -15.15
CA MET A 1 -8.87 10.70 -13.84
C MET A 1 -7.51 11.24 -13.40
N ALA A 2 -7.45 12.40 -12.75
CA ALA A 2 -6.20 13.10 -12.45
C ALA A 2 -5.22 12.25 -11.61
N LEU A 3 -4.01 12.04 -12.12
CA LEU A 3 -2.94 11.16 -11.61
C LEU A 3 -2.27 11.61 -10.29
N GLY A 4 -2.87 12.52 -9.52
CA GLY A 4 -2.20 13.17 -8.38
C GLY A 4 -2.70 12.86 -6.98
N LYS A 5 -3.94 12.38 -6.80
CA LYS A 5 -4.55 12.22 -5.46
C LYS A 5 -4.49 10.82 -4.86
N SER A 6 -4.00 9.83 -5.62
CA SER A 6 -4.01 8.41 -5.23
C SER A 6 -2.61 7.82 -4.99
N TRP A 7 -1.55 8.63 -5.04
CA TRP A 7 -0.17 8.19 -4.82
C TRP A 7 0.41 8.85 -3.57
N TYR A 8 0.83 8.06 -2.61
CA TYR A 8 1.32 8.53 -1.31
C TYR A 8 2.68 7.94 -1.04
N GLU A 9 3.53 8.69 -0.34
CA GLU A 9 4.78 8.17 0.20
C GLU A 9 4.50 6.93 1.06
N VAL A 10 5.41 5.95 1.01
CA VAL A 10 5.23 4.66 1.71
C VAL A 10 4.90 4.86 3.19
N ASP A 11 5.60 5.77 3.88
CA ASP A 11 5.37 6.01 5.31
C ASP A 11 4.01 6.67 5.58
N ALA A 12 3.62 7.63 4.74
CA ALA A 12 2.32 8.31 4.86
C ALA A 12 1.16 7.34 4.60
N ALA A 13 1.30 6.42 3.65
CA ALA A 13 0.32 5.37 3.40
C ALA A 13 0.25 4.39 4.58
N ALA A 14 1.40 3.94 5.10
CA ALA A 14 1.47 3.03 6.24
C ALA A 14 0.78 3.62 7.48
N GLU A 15 1.08 4.87 7.81
CA GLU A 15 0.46 5.60 8.92
C GLU A 15 -1.06 5.76 8.72
N ARG A 16 -1.48 6.19 7.51
CA ARG A 16 -2.89 6.40 7.19
C ARG A 16 -3.76 5.16 7.38
N TYR A 17 -3.23 3.98 7.10
CA TYR A 17 -3.95 2.72 7.20
C TYR A 17 -3.64 1.92 8.47
N GLY A 18 -2.80 2.46 9.36
CA GLY A 18 -2.41 1.78 10.60
C GLY A 18 -1.67 0.46 10.36
N ILE A 19 -0.91 0.35 9.27
CA ILE A 19 -0.13 -0.83 8.92
C ILE A 19 1.37 -0.57 9.03
N GLY A 20 2.15 -1.63 9.25
CA GLY A 20 3.61 -1.50 9.26
C GLY A 20 4.19 -1.25 7.87
N ARG A 21 5.24 -0.42 7.78
CA ARG A 21 6.00 -0.19 6.52
C ARG A 21 6.44 -1.49 5.85
N ALA A 22 6.92 -2.46 6.62
CA ALA A 22 7.37 -3.75 6.09
C ALA A 22 6.23 -4.53 5.41
N GLN A 23 5.01 -4.47 5.97
CA GLN A 23 3.84 -5.09 5.36
C GLN A 23 3.50 -4.45 4.01
N LEU A 24 3.53 -3.12 3.95
CA LEU A 24 3.23 -2.38 2.75
C LEU A 24 4.27 -2.66 1.64
N LEU A 25 5.56 -2.72 2.00
CA LEU A 25 6.62 -3.11 1.06
C LEU A 25 6.47 -4.56 0.62
N PHE A 26 6.08 -5.47 1.50
CA PHE A 26 5.79 -6.85 1.13
C PHE A 26 4.68 -6.91 0.06
N TRP A 27 3.58 -6.19 0.22
CA TRP A 27 2.52 -6.13 -0.79
C TRP A 27 2.98 -5.55 -2.13
N VAL A 28 3.94 -4.62 -2.11
CA VAL A 28 4.55 -4.09 -3.34
C VAL A 28 5.39 -5.16 -4.04
N GLU A 29 6.20 -5.91 -3.30
CA GLU A 29 7.02 -6.99 -3.86
C GLU A 29 6.18 -8.15 -4.41
N GLU A 30 5.05 -8.46 -3.76
CA GLU A 30 4.08 -9.47 -4.23
C GLU A 30 3.22 -8.97 -5.42
N GLY A 31 3.40 -7.73 -5.87
CA GLY A 31 2.62 -7.14 -6.97
C GLY A 31 1.16 -6.84 -6.61
N LEU A 32 0.81 -6.86 -5.33
CA LEU A 32 -0.53 -6.59 -4.80
C LEU A 32 -0.84 -5.09 -4.71
N VAL A 33 0.20 -4.25 -4.65
CA VAL A 33 0.10 -2.79 -4.57
C VAL A 33 1.01 -2.18 -5.63
N ARG A 34 0.45 -1.33 -6.50
CA ARG A 34 1.25 -0.58 -7.48
C ARG A 34 2.14 0.44 -6.78
N CYS A 35 3.36 0.61 -7.28
CA CYS A 35 4.34 1.54 -6.73
C CYS A 35 5.02 2.41 -7.80
N GLU A 36 5.48 3.59 -7.40
CA GLU A 36 6.50 4.36 -8.11
C GLU A 36 7.85 4.09 -7.47
N ARG A 37 8.86 3.85 -8.32
CA ARG A 37 10.24 3.66 -7.89
C ARG A 37 11.12 4.76 -8.45
N GLU A 38 11.96 5.33 -7.60
CA GLU A 38 13.03 6.23 -7.99
C GLU A 38 14.36 5.60 -7.59
N GLN A 39 15.29 5.46 -8.54
CA GLN A 39 16.61 4.84 -8.30
C GLN A 39 16.52 3.44 -7.66
N GLY A 40 15.50 2.67 -8.03
CA GLY A 40 15.25 1.32 -7.50
C GLY A 40 14.54 1.28 -6.14
N ARG A 41 14.34 2.42 -5.47
CA ARG A 41 13.63 2.52 -4.19
C ARG A 41 12.16 2.85 -4.41
N VAL A 42 11.28 2.13 -3.70
CA VAL A 42 9.85 2.45 -3.62
C VAL A 42 9.68 3.78 -2.90
N VAL A 43 9.18 4.79 -3.62
CA VAL A 43 8.91 6.13 -3.07
C VAL A 43 7.42 6.30 -2.79
N ARG A 44 6.56 5.87 -3.71
CA ARG A 44 5.11 6.03 -3.56
C ARG A 44 4.36 4.75 -3.86
N VAL A 45 3.17 4.64 -3.27
CA VAL A 45 2.23 3.53 -3.46
C VAL A 45 0.85 4.04 -3.86
N GLN A 46 0.12 3.22 -4.61
CA GLN A 46 -1.26 3.50 -5.00
C GLN A 46 -2.20 3.18 -3.82
N ILE A 47 -2.97 4.17 -3.38
CA ILE A 47 -3.76 4.12 -2.14
C ILE A 47 -5.01 3.24 -2.19
N ASP A 48 -5.68 3.15 -3.33
CA ASP A 48 -6.83 2.25 -3.51
C ASP A 48 -6.40 0.78 -3.40
N ASP A 49 -5.22 0.41 -3.92
CA ASP A 49 -4.66 -0.93 -3.79
C ASP A 49 -4.31 -1.23 -2.33
N VAL A 50 -3.70 -0.27 -1.62
CA VAL A 50 -3.41 -0.40 -0.18
C VAL A 50 -4.69 -0.60 0.61
N ARG A 51 -5.72 0.21 0.34
CA ARG A 51 -7.03 0.10 0.97
C ARG A 51 -7.63 -1.29 0.74
N LEU A 52 -7.61 -1.76 -0.50
CA LEU A 52 -8.12 -3.07 -0.87
C LEU A 52 -7.44 -4.18 -0.06
N GLN A 53 -6.12 -4.13 0.10
CA GLN A 53 -5.40 -5.15 0.87
C GLN A 53 -5.64 -5.09 2.37
N VAL A 54 -5.84 -3.90 2.92
CA VAL A 54 -6.25 -3.74 4.32
C VAL A 54 -7.63 -4.34 4.55
N GLU A 55 -8.60 -4.04 3.68
CA GLU A 55 -9.96 -4.58 3.76
C GLU A 55 -9.97 -6.11 3.65
N GLN A 56 -9.21 -6.68 2.70
CA GLN A 56 -9.07 -8.15 2.56
C GLN A 56 -8.45 -8.79 3.80
N ARG A 57 -7.40 -8.18 4.36
CA ARG A 57 -6.73 -8.70 5.57
C ARG A 57 -7.67 -8.71 6.78
N LEU A 58 -8.47 -7.65 6.95
CA LEU A 58 -9.45 -7.58 8.04
C LEU A 58 -10.53 -8.65 7.90
N GLN A 59 -10.96 -8.94 6.66
CA GLN A 59 -11.92 -10.02 6.39
C GLN A 59 -11.34 -11.40 6.72
N GLN A 60 -10.08 -11.66 6.36
CA GLN A 60 -9.41 -12.92 6.69
C GLN A 60 -9.22 -13.11 8.19
N ALA A 61 -8.79 -12.06 8.90
CA ALA A 61 -8.59 -12.12 10.36
C ALA A 61 -9.89 -12.31 11.16
N ALA A 62 -11.05 -11.96 10.59
CA ALA A 62 -12.36 -12.19 11.22
C ALA A 62 -12.91 -13.62 10.97
N GLN A 63 -12.26 -14.40 10.11
CA GLN A 63 -12.67 -15.76 9.74
C GLN A 63 -11.81 -16.85 10.40
N ASP A 64 -10.74 -16.46 11.10
CA ASP A 64 -9.81 -17.30 11.88
C ASP A 64 -10.18 -17.28 13.37
#